data_AF-K2NTI8-F1
#
_entry.id   AF-K2NTI8-F1
#
_cell.length_a   1.000
_cell.length_b   1.000
_cell.length_c   1.000
_cell.angle_alpha   90.00
_cell.angle_beta   90.00
_cell.angle_gamma   90.00
#
_symmetry.space_group_name_H-M   'P 1'
#
loop_
_entity.id
_entity.type
_entity.pdbx_description
1 polymer ?
#
loop_
_entity_poly.entity_id
_entity_poly.type
_entity_poly.pdbx_seq_one_letter_code
_entity_poly.pdbx_strand_id
1 'polypeptide(L)'
;MEDGTLVFPLEGKKNGDTENEGKNSNVSLLIYSLKDTTNWTLSKGMSADGCSDPSVVEWEKDKLLMMTACADGRRRVYEIGDKGESWTEALGTLSRVWGNKQKRHEKGVGSGFTTATIEEQEGDARYSAGVFEAREG
;
A
#
# COMPACT_ATOMS: atom_id res chain seq x y z
N MET A 1 -4.30 -13.99 1.73
CA MET A 1 -3.66 -14.97 0.86
C MET A 1 -4.41 -16.28 0.99
N GLU A 2 -4.70 -16.93 -0.13
CA GLU A 2 -5.36 -18.24 -0.15
C GLU A 2 -4.63 -19.31 0.71
N ASP A 3 -3.33 -19.14 0.93
CA ASP A 3 -2.50 -20.00 1.80
C ASP A 3 -2.67 -19.76 3.31
N GLY A 4 -3.53 -18.84 3.72
CA GLY A 4 -3.78 -18.50 5.12
C GLY A 4 -2.73 -17.57 5.75
N THR A 5 -1.81 -17.01 4.96
CA THR A 5 -0.86 -16.00 5.46
C THR A 5 -1.58 -14.71 5.85
N LEU A 6 -1.29 -14.23 7.05
CA LEU A 6 -1.68 -12.91 7.55
C LEU A 6 -0.67 -11.87 7.07
N VAL A 7 -1.17 -10.75 6.56
CA VAL A 7 -0.34 -9.65 6.06
C VAL A 7 -0.85 -8.36 6.68
N PHE A 8 0.04 -7.59 7.29
CA PHE A 8 -0.26 -6.27 7.81
C PHE A 8 0.60 -5.21 7.13
N PRO A 9 -0.02 -4.12 6.63
CA PRO A 9 0.71 -2.97 6.18
C PRO A 9 1.24 -2.21 7.40
N LEU A 10 2.49 -1.77 7.35
CA LEU A 10 3.15 -1.04 8.42
C LEU A 10 3.74 0.27 7.90
N GLU A 11 3.69 1.29 8.73
CA GLU A 11 4.46 2.52 8.52
C GLU A 11 5.70 2.49 9.42
N GLY A 12 6.85 2.71 8.81
CA GLY A 12 8.14 2.83 9.48
C GLY A 12 8.73 4.21 9.28
N LYS A 13 9.56 4.64 10.22
CA LYS A 13 10.40 5.83 10.07
C LYS A 13 11.85 5.39 9.93
N LYS A 14 12.49 5.77 8.83
CA LYS A 14 13.92 5.52 8.65
C LYS A 14 14.73 6.50 9.51
N ASN A 15 15.69 5.99 10.28
CA ASN A 15 16.61 6.79 11.10
C ASN A 15 17.95 7.04 10.34
N GLY A 16 18.38 8.31 10.23
CA GLY A 16 19.67 8.80 9.67
C GLY A 16 19.56 9.42 8.26
N ASP A 17 20.15 10.57 7.87
CA ASP A 17 21.21 11.43 8.43
C ASP A 17 20.76 12.89 8.64
N THR A 18 21.47 13.63 9.49
CA THR A 18 21.38 15.08 9.78
C THR A 18 21.40 16.04 8.57
N GLU A 19 21.42 15.52 7.34
CA GLU A 19 21.38 16.31 6.10
C GLU A 19 19.95 16.51 5.55
N ASN A 20 18.94 15.81 6.08
CA ASN A 20 17.54 15.93 5.64
C ASN A 20 16.61 16.34 6.80
N GLU A 21 17.03 17.29 7.62
CA GLU A 21 16.17 17.94 8.62
C GLU A 21 15.03 18.73 7.91
N GLY A 22 13.96 18.02 7.53
CA GLY A 22 12.79 18.60 6.88
C GLY A 22 12.09 17.72 5.83
N LYS A 23 12.67 16.58 5.41
CA LYS A 23 11.98 15.62 4.53
C LYS A 23 11.30 14.52 5.36
N ASN A 24 10.05 14.22 5.05
CA ASN A 24 9.34 13.08 5.63
C ASN A 24 10.10 11.78 5.27
N SER A 25 10.77 11.16 6.23
CA SER A 25 11.49 9.89 6.06
C SER A 25 10.63 8.66 6.36
N ASN A 26 9.31 8.84 6.28
CA ASN A 26 8.35 7.75 6.47
C ASN A 26 8.36 6.85 5.25
N VAL A 27 8.35 5.56 5.50
CA VAL A 27 8.30 4.49 4.50
C VAL A 27 7.22 3.51 4.89
N SER A 28 6.59 2.91 3.90
CA SER A 28 5.59 1.86 4.07
C SER A 28 6.20 0.50 3.76
N LEU A 29 5.85 -0.49 4.58
CA LEU A 29 6.40 -1.84 4.62
C LEU A 29 5.28 -2.86 4.84
N LEU A 30 5.59 -4.15 4.70
CA LEU A 30 4.69 -5.22 5.11
C LEU A 30 5.33 -6.08 6.19
N ILE A 31 4.50 -6.57 7.08
CA ILE A 31 4.84 -7.71 7.94
C ILE A 31 3.87 -8.85 7.66
N TYR A 32 4.37 -10.07 7.59
CA TYR A 32 3.55 -11.23 7.32
C TYR A 32 3.92 -12.43 8.20
N SER A 33 2.93 -13.28 8.45
CA SER A 33 3.08 -14.52 9.21
C SER A 33 2.12 -15.59 8.69
N LEU A 34 2.56 -16.84 8.69
CA LEU A 34 1.69 -17.98 8.42
C LEU A 34 0.75 -18.17 9.61
N LYS A 35 -0.47 -18.66 9.34
CA LYS A 35 -1.57 -18.78 10.31
C LYS A 35 -1.18 -19.48 11.63
N ASP A 36 -0.22 -20.40 11.58
CA ASP A 36 0.20 -21.24 12.70
C ASP A 36 1.64 -20.96 13.19
N THR A 37 2.24 -19.83 12.77
CA THR A 37 3.59 -19.44 13.19
C THR A 37 3.56 -18.23 14.12
N THR A 38 4.34 -18.30 15.19
CA THR A 38 4.57 -17.16 16.10
C THR A 38 5.58 -16.15 15.56
N ASN A 39 6.31 -16.50 14.50
CA ASN A 39 7.34 -15.66 13.90
C ASN A 39 6.74 -14.77 12.81
N TRP A 40 7.00 -13.47 12.91
CA TRP A 40 6.64 -12.49 11.89
C TRP A 40 7.85 -12.15 11.04
N THR A 41 7.67 -12.07 9.72
CA THR A 41 8.72 -11.67 8.77
C THR A 41 8.40 -10.30 8.21
N LEU A 42 9.40 -9.42 8.22
CA LEU A 42 9.32 -8.10 7.60
C LEU A 42 9.71 -8.19 6.13
N SER A 43 9.01 -7.48 5.25
CA SER A 43 9.36 -7.38 3.82
C SER A 43 10.78 -6.83 3.63
N LYS A 44 11.51 -7.36 2.63
CA LYS A 44 12.83 -6.82 2.27
C LYS A 44 12.75 -5.49 1.54
N GLY A 45 11.70 -5.31 0.74
CA GLY A 45 11.42 -4.05 0.05
C GLY A 45 10.58 -3.09 0.89
N MET A 46 10.50 -1.84 0.41
CA MET A 46 9.75 -0.74 1.01
C MET A 46 9.30 0.26 -0.04
N SER A 47 8.33 1.11 0.31
CA SER A 47 7.93 2.23 -0.54
C SER A 47 9.03 3.29 -0.68
N ALA A 48 8.84 4.24 -1.61
CA ALA A 48 9.63 5.46 -1.64
C ALA A 48 9.49 6.28 -0.34
N ASP A 49 10.49 7.13 -0.08
CA ASP A 49 10.49 8.05 1.06
C ASP A 49 9.32 9.04 0.99
N GLY A 50 8.74 9.35 2.15
CA GLY A 50 7.63 10.28 2.29
C GLY A 50 6.28 9.69 1.94
N CYS A 51 6.15 8.36 1.93
CA CYS A 51 4.89 7.65 1.75
C CYS A 51 4.40 7.03 3.07
N SER A 52 3.18 7.37 3.46
CA SER A 52 2.49 7.00 4.71
C SER A 52 1.14 6.35 4.42
N ASP A 53 0.45 5.94 5.48
CA ASP A 53 -0.93 5.42 5.45
C ASP A 53 -1.12 4.23 4.49
N PRO A 54 -0.31 3.16 4.60
CA PRO A 54 -0.38 2.04 3.69
C PRO A 54 -1.64 1.19 3.86
N SER A 55 -2.17 0.74 2.73
CA SER A 55 -3.31 -0.17 2.64
C SER A 55 -2.98 -1.30 1.68
N VAL A 56 -3.20 -2.54 2.07
CA VAL A 56 -2.80 -3.72 1.29
C VAL A 56 -4.00 -4.60 0.98
N VAL A 57 -4.03 -5.14 -0.24
CA VAL A 57 -5.04 -6.12 -0.66
C VAL A 57 -4.39 -7.23 -1.49
N GLU A 58 -5.03 -8.38 -1.52
CA GLU A 58 -4.72 -9.48 -2.43
C GLU A 58 -5.38 -9.24 -3.79
N TRP A 59 -4.61 -9.32 -4.87
CA TRP A 59 -5.07 -9.00 -6.24
C TRP A 59 -5.08 -10.23 -7.16
N GLU A 60 -4.02 -11.03 -7.10
CA GLU A 60 -3.88 -12.29 -7.85
C GLU A 60 -3.23 -13.34 -6.93
N LYS A 61 -3.14 -14.57 -7.43
CA LYS A 61 -2.49 -15.65 -6.70
C LYS A 61 -1.06 -15.24 -6.32
N ASP A 62 -0.77 -15.26 -5.02
CA ASP A 62 0.53 -14.91 -4.44
C ASP A 62 1.02 -13.48 -4.72
N LYS A 63 0.12 -12.56 -5.09
CA LYS A 63 0.44 -11.14 -5.33
C LYS A 63 -0.39 -10.21 -4.46
N LEU A 64 0.27 -9.18 -3.94
CA LEU A 64 -0.33 -8.13 -3.14
C LEU A 64 -0.26 -6.80 -3.89
N LEU A 65 -1.27 -5.96 -3.70
CA LEU A 65 -1.25 -4.56 -4.09
C LEU A 65 -1.23 -3.71 -2.82
N MET A 66 -0.25 -2.83 -2.70
CA MET A 66 -0.19 -1.83 -1.64
C MET A 66 -0.39 -0.44 -2.20
N MET A 67 -1.34 0.29 -1.63
CA MET A 67 -1.53 1.72 -1.87
C MET A 67 -0.96 2.54 -0.71
N THR A 68 -0.23 3.61 -1.01
CA THR A 68 0.36 4.51 -0.02
C THR A 68 0.09 5.97 -0.37
N ALA A 69 -0.16 6.82 0.61
CA ALA A 69 -0.27 8.26 0.43
C ALA A 69 1.12 8.91 0.49
N CYS A 70 1.56 9.60 -0.56
CA CYS A 70 2.90 10.19 -0.59
C CYS A 70 2.86 11.71 -0.49
N ALA A 71 3.95 12.30 0.00
CA ALA A 71 4.08 13.74 0.25
C ALA A 71 3.95 14.62 -1.02
N ASP A 72 4.05 14.03 -2.21
CA ASP A 72 3.79 14.68 -3.50
C ASP A 72 2.28 14.88 -3.80
N GLY A 73 1.41 14.51 -2.84
CA GLY A 73 -0.05 14.63 -2.94
C GLY A 73 -0.70 13.54 -3.78
N ARG A 74 0.09 12.60 -4.33
CA ARG A 74 -0.38 11.46 -5.11
C ARG A 74 -0.27 10.19 -4.30
N ARG A 75 -1.19 9.26 -4.55
CA ARG A 75 -1.09 7.91 -4.03
C ARG A 75 -0.29 7.06 -5.00
N ARG A 76 0.66 6.31 -4.46
CA ARG A 76 1.44 5.33 -5.23
C ARG A 76 0.89 3.95 -4.93
N VAL A 77 0.82 3.13 -5.97
CA VAL A 77 0.41 1.73 -5.86
C VAL A 77 1.59 0.86 -6.24
N TYR A 78 1.91 -0.09 -5.39
CA TYR A 78 2.99 -1.06 -5.57
C TYR A 78 2.39 -2.45 -5.73
N GLU A 79 2.81 -3.12 -6.79
CA GLU A 79 2.67 -4.56 -6.96
C GLU A 79 3.80 -5.25 -6.20
N ILE A 80 3.42 -6.09 -5.26
CA ILE A 80 4.32 -6.82 -4.39
C ILE A 80 4.22 -8.29 -4.73
N GLY A 81 5.32 -8.84 -5.23
CA GLY A 81 5.48 -10.24 -5.55
C GLY A 81 6.26 -10.98 -4.46
N ASP A 82 6.29 -12.31 -4.58
CA ASP A 82 7.20 -13.18 -3.83
C ASP A 82 7.16 -12.92 -2.31
N LYS A 83 5.95 -12.76 -1.76
CA LYS A 83 5.71 -12.51 -0.32
C LYS A 83 6.44 -11.27 0.25
N GLY A 84 6.66 -10.23 -0.56
CA GLY A 84 7.28 -8.98 -0.08
C GLY A 84 8.77 -8.82 -0.41
N GLU A 85 9.34 -9.74 -1.17
CA GLU A 85 10.71 -9.65 -1.69
C GLU A 85 10.83 -8.63 -2.82
N SER A 86 9.86 -8.62 -3.74
CA SER A 86 9.86 -7.75 -4.91
C SER A 86 8.76 -6.70 -4.81
N TRP A 87 9.11 -5.44 -5.10
CA TRP A 87 8.21 -4.29 -5.09
C TRP A 87 8.35 -3.54 -6.40
N THR A 88 7.25 -3.38 -7.13
CA THR A 88 7.22 -2.65 -8.40
C THR A 88 6.12 -1.61 -8.36
N GLU A 89 6.44 -0.35 -8.65
CA GLU A 89 5.41 0.69 -8.76
C GLU A 89 4.55 0.43 -10.01
N ALA A 90 3.23 0.34 -9.83
CA ALA A 90 2.25 0.06 -10.90
C ALA A 90 1.99 1.31 -11.77
N LEU A 91 3.07 1.86 -12.36
CA LEU A 91 3.11 3.14 -13.09
C LEU A 91 2.21 3.18 -14.34
N GLY A 92 1.86 2.03 -14.89
CA GLY A 92 1.04 1.92 -16.11
C GLY A 92 -0.46 1.72 -15.85
N THR A 93 -0.89 1.51 -14.61
CA THR A 93 -2.27 1.08 -14.30
C THR A 93 -2.89 1.92 -13.19
N LEU A 94 -2.36 1.82 -11.97
CA LEU A 94 -3.03 2.29 -10.75
C LEU A 94 -2.22 3.36 -9.99
N SER A 95 -0.89 3.39 -10.16
CA SER A 95 -0.08 4.37 -9.46
C SER A 95 -0.34 5.78 -9.98
N ARG A 96 -0.41 6.76 -9.08
CA ARG A 96 -0.58 8.19 -9.37
C ARG A 96 -1.92 8.57 -10.02
N VAL A 97 -2.84 7.63 -10.19
CA VAL A 97 -4.21 7.87 -10.66
C VAL A 97 -5.00 8.65 -9.60
N TRP A 98 -4.85 8.26 -8.33
CA TRP A 98 -5.51 8.93 -7.22
C TRP A 98 -4.59 9.96 -6.58
N GLY A 99 -5.01 11.23 -6.59
CA GLY A 99 -4.29 12.32 -5.95
C GLY A 99 -5.26 13.31 -5.33
N ASN A 100 -4.86 13.93 -4.23
CA ASN A 100 -5.64 14.99 -3.63
C ASN A 100 -5.33 16.31 -4.36
N LYS A 101 -6.36 16.98 -4.91
CA LYS A 101 -6.20 18.31 -5.53
C LYS A 101 -5.98 19.42 -4.50
N GLN A 102 -6.31 19.18 -3.24
CA GLN A 102 -6.04 20.14 -2.18
C GLN A 102 -4.56 20.04 -1.79
N LYS A 103 -3.83 21.15 -1.90
CA LYS A 103 -2.46 21.35 -1.37
C LYS A 103 -2.41 21.28 0.17
N ARG A 104 -3.14 20.34 0.76
CA ARG A 104 -3.11 20.12 2.19
C ARG A 104 -1.84 19.32 2.44
N HIS A 105 -0.85 20.00 3.01
CA HIS A 105 0.22 19.41 3.82
C HIS A 105 -0.31 18.64 5.05
N GLU A 106 -1.59 18.29 5.05
CA GLU A 106 -2.28 17.64 6.15
C GLU A 106 -2.25 16.15 5.87
N LYS A 107 -1.56 15.45 6.79
CA LYS A 107 -1.60 14.02 7.09
C LYS A 107 -2.47 13.22 6.12
N GLY A 108 -1.83 12.31 5.37
CA GLY A 108 -2.53 11.39 4.49
C GLY A 108 -3.73 10.79 5.21
N VAL A 109 -4.88 10.79 4.56
CA VAL A 109 -6.05 10.12 5.11
C VAL A 109 -5.94 8.66 4.73
N GLY A 110 -5.99 7.79 5.74
CA GLY A 110 -6.05 6.34 5.57
C GLY A 110 -7.10 5.99 4.51
N SER A 111 -6.67 5.27 3.48
CA SER A 111 -7.56 4.76 2.45
C SER A 111 -7.77 3.28 2.68
N GLY A 112 -9.03 2.84 2.68
CA GLY A 112 -9.31 1.42 2.49
C GLY A 112 -8.95 1.02 1.06
N PHE A 113 -8.42 -0.18 0.86
CA PHE A 113 -8.26 -0.76 -0.47
C PHE A 113 -8.81 -2.18 -0.41
N THR A 114 -9.81 -2.47 -1.25
CA THR A 114 -10.53 -3.74 -1.22
C THR A 114 -10.77 -4.24 -2.63
N THR A 115 -10.68 -5.55 -2.80
CA THR A 115 -10.99 -6.27 -4.02
C THR A 115 -12.31 -6.98 -3.87
N ALA A 116 -13.13 -6.94 -4.91
CA ALA A 116 -14.39 -7.65 -4.99
C ALA A 116 -14.55 -8.29 -6.37
N THR A 117 -15.07 -9.51 -6.40
CA THR A 117 -15.54 -10.15 -7.62
C THR A 117 -17.01 -9.78 -7.80
N ILE A 118 -17.35 -9.21 -8.95
CA ILE A 118 -18.73 -8.93 -9.33
C ILE A 118 -19.06 -9.87 -10.49
N GLU A 119 -20.00 -10.78 -10.25
CA GLU A 119 -20.50 -11.69 -11.28
C GLU A 119 -21.44 -10.92 -12.22
N GLU A 120 -21.06 -10.77 -13.49
CA GLU A 120 -21.97 -10.30 -14.54
C GLU A 120 -22.46 -11.49 -15.37
N GLN A 121 -23.66 -11.39 -15.95
CA GLN A 121 -24.30 -12.49 -16.73
C GLN A 121 -23.44 -13.03 -17.90
N GLU A 122 -22.37 -12.33 -18.31
CA GLU A 122 -21.45 -12.73 -19.37
C GLU A 122 -19.97 -12.86 -18.94
N GLY A 123 -19.64 -12.81 -17.64
CA GLY A 123 -18.28 -13.09 -17.16
C GLY A 123 -17.96 -12.57 -15.75
N ASP A 124 -16.94 -13.17 -15.12
CA ASP A 124 -16.41 -12.73 -13.83
C ASP A 124 -15.47 -11.54 -14.02
N ALA A 125 -15.82 -10.37 -13.48
CA ALA A 125 -14.96 -9.21 -13.44
C ALA A 125 -14.47 -8.94 -12.01
N ARG A 126 -13.15 -8.81 -11.83
CA ARG A 126 -12.52 -8.44 -10.55
C ARG A 126 -12.24 -6.95 -10.52
N TYR A 127 -12.74 -6.27 -9.51
CA TYR A 127 -12.57 -4.84 -9.33
C TYR A 127 -11.79 -4.56 -8.03
N SER A 128 -10.83 -3.63 -8.09
CA SER A 128 -10.20 -3.06 -6.91
C SER A 128 -10.65 -1.62 -6.74
N ALA A 129 -11.21 -1.29 -5.60
CA ALA A 129 -11.63 0.08 -5.28
C ALA A 129 -10.85 0.61 -4.07
N GLY A 130 -10.30 1.82 -4.23
CA GLY A 130 -9.86 2.63 -3.09
C GLY A 130 -11.07 3.26 -2.42
N VAL A 131 -11.33 2.92 -1.17
CA VAL A 131 -12.30 3.61 -0.32
C VAL A 131 -11.56 4.75 0.37
N PHE A 132 -11.70 5.95 -0.18
CA PHE A 132 -11.08 7.15 0.36
C PHE A 132 -12.02 7.77 1.39
N GLU A 133 -11.67 7.69 2.67
CA GLU A 133 -12.36 8.51 3.67
C GLU A 133 -11.87 9.96 3.47
N ALA A 134 -12.76 10.84 2.99
CA ALA A 134 -12.49 12.27 3.01
C ALA A 134 -12.87 12.77 4.40
N ARG A 135 -11.90 12.87 5.31
CA ARG A 135 -12.17 13.52 6.60
C ARG A 135 -12.22 15.02 6.36
N GLU A 136 -13.42 15.58 6.31
CA GLU A 136 -13.63 17.02 6.39
C GLU A 136 -13.11 17.49 7.75
N GLY A 137 -12.16 18.42 7.72
CA GLY A 137 -11.65 19.13 8.89
C GLY A 137 -12.19 20.55 8.88
#